data_AF-A0A7K4CQ59-F1
#
_entry.id   AF-A0A7K4CQ59-F1
#
_cell.length_a   1.000
_cell.length_b   1.000
_cell.length_c   1.000
_cell.angle_alpha   90.00
_cell.angle_beta   90.00
_cell.angle_gamma   90.00
#
_symmetry.space_group_name_H-M   'P 1'
#
loop_
_entity.id
_entity.type
_entity.pdbx_description
1 polymer ?
#
loop_
_entity_poly.entity_id
_entity_poly.type
_entity_poly.pdbx_seq_one_letter_code
_entity_poly.pdbx_strand_id
1 'polypeptide(L)' 'MDAITIPAGISLAAKLAGPVDAPLVACIHGHTGSHGRYVFFQDKLQGKYRVLVY' A
#
# COMPACT_ATOMS: atom_id res chain seq x y z
N MET A 1 -2.99 5.98 9.98
CA MET A 1 -2.44 4.75 9.39
C MET A 1 -3.41 3.66 9.72
N ASP A 2 -3.82 2.89 8.73
CA ASP A 2 -4.71 1.74 8.94
C ASP A 2 -3.84 0.48 8.97
N ALA A 3 -4.10 -0.41 9.93
CA ALA A 3 -3.40 -1.68 10.03
C ALA A 3 -4.17 -2.74 9.25
N ILE A 4 -3.51 -3.47 8.35
CA ILE A 4 -4.09 -4.63 7.70
C ILE A 4 -3.63 -5.87 8.48
N THR A 5 -4.60 -6.64 8.98
CA THR A 5 -4.30 -7.93 9.61
C THR A 5 -4.26 -9.00 8.53
N ILE A 6 -3.12 -9.67 8.40
CA ILE A 6 -2.98 -10.83 7.51
C ILE A 6 -3.15 -12.14 8.31
N PRO A 7 -3.54 -13.24 7.65
CA PRO A 7 -3.56 -14.56 8.27
C PRO A 7 -2.22 -14.86 8.95
N ALA A 8 -2.25 -15.50 10.12
CA ALA A 8 -1.17 -15.64 11.12
C ALA A 8 -1.08 -14.52 12.18
N GLY A 9 -2.05 -13.59 12.22
CA GLY A 9 -2.16 -12.62 13.32
C GLY A 9 -1.10 -11.52 13.28
N ILE A 10 -0.45 -11.34 12.12
CA ILE A 10 0.54 -10.28 11.90
C ILE A 10 -0.19 -9.02 11.44
N SER A 11 0.07 -7.92 12.14
CA SER A 11 -0.37 -6.59 11.74
C SER A 11 0.68 -5.94 10.85
N LEU A 12 0.31 -5.63 9.61
CA LEU A 12 1.15 -4.88 8.69
C LEU A 12 0.70 -3.41 8.68
N ALA A 13 1.67 -2.50 8.85
CA ALA A 13 1.45 -1.08 8.61
C ALA A 13 1.38 -0.86 7.10
N ALA A 14 0.19 -0.55 6.59
CA ALA A 14 -0.03 -0.37 5.16
C ALA A 14 -0.85 0.88 4.87
N LYS A 15 -0.79 1.33 3.61
CA LYS A 15 -1.68 2.37 3.07
C LYS A 15 -2.37 1.82 1.83
N LEU A 16 -3.67 2.09 1.71
CA LEU A 16 -4.47 1.73 0.55
C LEU A 16 -5.17 2.99 0.03
N ALA A 17 -5.05 3.29 -1.26
CA ALA A 17 -5.78 4.38 -1.91
C ALA A 17 -6.20 4.04 -3.33
N GLY A 18 -7.08 4.87 -3.88
CA GLY A 18 -7.63 4.72 -5.24
C GLY A 18 -8.95 3.94 -5.29
N PRO A 19 -9.56 3.84 -6.49
CA PRO A 19 -10.88 3.22 -6.66
C PRO A 19 -10.87 1.73 -6.30
N VAL A 20 -11.96 1.25 -5.70
CA VAL A 20 -12.10 -0.14 -5.24
C VAL A 20 -12.00 -1.13 -6.40
N ASP A 21 -12.56 -0.77 -7.56
CA ASP A 21 -12.67 -1.62 -8.76
C ASP A 21 -11.51 -1.40 -9.76
N ALA A 22 -10.56 -0.52 -9.44
CA ALA A 22 -9.38 -0.32 -10.27
C ALA A 22 -8.36 -1.46 -10.11
N PRO A 23 -7.52 -1.74 -11.12
CA PRO A 23 -6.47 -2.73 -11.01
C PRO A 23 -5.53 -2.42 -9.82
N LEU A 24 -5.14 -3.46 -9.08
CA LEU A 24 -4.31 -3.32 -7.88
C LEU A 24 -2.82 -3.24 -8.23
N VAL A 25 -2.13 -2.28 -7.65
CA VAL A 25 -0.66 -2.16 -7.64
C VAL A 25 -0.19 -2.24 -6.19
N ALA A 26 0.67 -3.22 -5.90
CA ALA A 26 1.29 -3.38 -4.58
C ALA A 26 2.75 -2.89 -4.61
N CYS A 27 3.07 -1.89 -3.79
CA CYS A 27 4.42 -1.39 -3.58
C CYS A 27 4.99 -2.02 -2.30
N ILE A 28 6.06 -2.80 -2.47
CA ILE A 28 6.72 -3.54 -1.39
C ILE A 28 8.07 -2.89 -1.14
N HIS A 29 8.32 -2.41 0.07
CA HIS A 29 9.64 -1.87 0.39
C HIS A 29 10.69 -2.96 0.61
N GLY A 30 11.95 -2.63 0.33
CA GLY A 30 13.09 -3.49 0.65
C GLY A 30 13.35 -3.62 2.15
N HIS A 31 14.30 -4.49 2.52
CA HIS A 31 14.73 -4.69 3.91
C HIS A 31 15.11 -3.35 4.57
N THR A 32 14.67 -3.14 5.82
CA THR A 32 14.76 -1.90 6.62
C THR A 32 14.12 -0.64 6.00
N GLY A 33 13.45 -0.77 4.85
CA GLY A 33 12.64 0.29 4.26
C GLY A 33 11.35 0.57 5.05
N SER A 34 10.62 1.58 4.60
CA SER A 34 9.27 1.86 5.09
C SER A 34 8.36 2.33 3.95
N HIS A 35 7.05 2.12 4.11
CA HIS A 35 5.99 2.59 3.23
C HIS A 35 6.06 4.10 2.93
N GLY A 36 6.68 4.91 3.81
CA GLY A 36 6.91 6.33 3.60
C GLY A 36 7.67 6.65 2.31
N ARG A 37 8.56 5.75 1.85
CA ARG A 37 9.32 5.93 0.60
C ARG A 37 8.46 5.83 -0.66
N TYR A 38 7.27 5.25 -0.57
CA TYR A 38 6.41 4.97 -1.72
C TYR A 38 5.15 5.83 -1.77
N VAL A 39 4.99 6.78 -0.84
CA VAL A 39 3.86 7.73 -0.82
C VAL A 39 3.77 8.50 -2.14
N PHE A 40 4.91 8.88 -2.72
CA PHE A 40 4.95 9.54 -4.03
C PHE A 40 4.36 8.68 -5.18
N PHE A 41 4.52 7.36 -5.12
CA PHE A 41 3.94 6.45 -6.11
C PHE A 41 2.44 6.30 -5.91
N GLN A 42 1.99 6.24 -4.65
CA GLN A 42 0.57 6.27 -4.31
C GLN A 42 -0.11 7.50 -4.90
N ASP A 43 0.45 8.69 -4.71
CA ASP A 43 -0.14 9.94 -5.21
C ASP A 43 -0.26 9.97 -6.74
N LYS A 44 0.74 9.44 -7.45
CA LYS A 44 0.75 9.40 -8.92
C LYS A 44 -0.21 8.37 -9.52
N LEU A 45 -0.40 7.24 -8.85
CA LEU A 45 -1.10 6.08 -9.42
C LEU A 45 -2.55 5.95 -8.93
N GLN A 46 -2.90 6.52 -7.78
CA GLN A 46 -4.23 6.35 -7.15
C GLN A 46 -5.41 6.83 -8.00
N GLY A 47 -5.21 7.67 -9.02
CA GLY A 47 -6.27 8.10 -9.93
C GLY A 47 -6.69 7.05 -10.97
N LYS A 48 -5.85 6.03 -11.20
CA LYS A 48 -6.07 4.97 -12.21
C LYS A 48 -6.01 3.55 -11.63
N TYR A 49 -5.31 3.40 -10.51
CA TYR A 49 -5.03 2.12 -9.87
C TYR A 49 -5.48 2.16 -8.42
N ARG A 50 -5.81 0.99 -7.89
CA ARG A 50 -5.86 0.78 -6.46
C ARG A 50 -4.44 0.53 -5.99
N VAL A 51 -3.90 1.34 -5.09
CA VAL A 51 -2.49 1.28 -4.69
C VAL A 51 -2.38 0.85 -3.24
N LEU A 52 -1.75 -0.30 -3.00
CA LEU A 52 -1.37 -0.79 -1.68
C LEU A 52 0.12 -0.52 -1.47
N VAL A 53 0.48 0.14 -0.38
CA VAL A 53 1.89 0.34 0.03
C VAL A 53 2.09 -0.33 1.36
N TYR A 54 3.05 -1.26 1.44
CA TYR A 54 3.51 -1.81 2.71
C TYR A 54 5.03 -1.79 2.84
#